data_AF-A0A9D6RRZ7-F1
#
_entry.id   AF-A0A9D6RRZ7-F1
#
_cell.length_a   1.000
_cell.length_b   1.000
_cell.length_c   1.000
_cell.angle_alpha   90.00
_cell.angle_beta   90.00
_cell.angle_gamma   90.00
#
_symmetry.space_group_name_H-M   'P 1'
#
loop_
_entity.id
_entity.type
_entity.pdbx_description
1 polymer ?
#
loop_
_entity_poly.entity_id
_entity_poly.type
_entity_poly.pdbx_seq_one_letter_code
_entity_poly.pdbx_strand_id
1 'polypeptide(L)'
;MKHEMKNSRERTVQLDLNQDKKEEPKMKRTSKTIKRARLILMAVLILGALSVGVHPQPASAISGGPWIPVTDCGANLEVPGGQYILTGDLNCSGTYGVWIRADDIHFDLNGFTISGDGTDTGINVVWNALIHDVHIWEEETPGFPS
;
A
#
# COMPACT_ATOMS: atom_id res chain seq x y z
N MET A 1 -15.65 51.25 27.68
CA MET A 1 -15.64 50.06 28.56
C MET A 1 -14.68 49.05 27.96
N LYS A 2 -13.57 48.79 28.65
CA LYS A 2 -12.50 47.85 28.29
C LYS A 2 -12.71 46.57 29.10
N HIS A 3 -12.75 45.42 28.45
CA HIS A 3 -12.58 44.08 29.03
C HIS A 3 -12.05 43.23 27.87
N GLU A 4 -10.74 43.01 27.70
CA GLU A 4 -9.84 42.17 28.50
C GLU A 4 -10.36 40.74 28.73
N MET A 5 -10.19 39.89 27.71
CA MET A 5 -10.23 38.43 27.82
C MET A 5 -8.89 37.87 27.31
N LYS A 6 -7.90 37.86 28.22
CA LYS A 6 -6.66 37.07 28.14
C LYS A 6 -6.76 35.98 29.21
N ASN A 7 -7.27 34.79 28.90
CA ASN A 7 -6.97 33.60 29.72
C ASN A 7 -7.51 32.31 29.08
N SER A 8 -6.64 31.46 28.51
CA SER A 8 -6.80 29.98 28.38
C SER A 8 -5.90 29.42 27.27
N ARG A 9 -4.57 29.55 27.41
CA ARG A 9 -3.62 28.88 26.50
C ARG A 9 -2.44 28.18 27.19
N GLU A 10 -2.51 27.93 28.50
CA GLU A 10 -1.39 27.34 29.25
C GLU A 10 -1.78 26.18 30.18
N ARG A 11 -2.59 25.23 29.70
CA ARG A 11 -2.76 23.96 30.42
C ARG A 11 -2.47 22.76 29.52
N THR A 12 -1.22 22.33 29.64
CA THR A 12 -0.93 20.96 30.08
C THR A 12 -1.47 19.85 29.17
N VAL A 13 -0.78 19.62 28.05
CA VAL A 13 -0.66 18.26 27.49
C VAL A 13 0.82 17.90 27.48
N GLN A 14 1.32 17.66 28.69
CA GLN A 14 2.59 17.01 29.04
C GLN A 14 2.28 15.55 29.45
N LEU A 15 1.61 14.83 28.55
CA LEU A 15 1.30 13.39 28.61
C LEU A 15 1.39 12.92 27.15
N ASP A 16 2.24 12.04 26.66
CA ASP A 16 3.07 10.99 27.25
C ASP A 16 4.32 10.86 26.37
N LEU A 17 5.43 11.48 26.77
CA LEU A 17 6.76 11.09 26.29
C LEU A 17 7.35 10.08 27.29
N ASN A 18 6.66 8.96 27.49
CA ASN A 18 7.24 7.78 28.12
C ASN A 18 8.16 7.12 27.08
N GLN A 19 9.35 7.69 26.96
CA GLN A 19 10.50 7.07 26.34
C GLN A 19 10.79 5.76 27.07
N ASP A 20 10.31 4.66 26.48
CA ASP A 20 10.72 3.31 26.82
C ASP A 20 12.23 3.19 26.58
N LYS A 21 12.96 3.45 27.66
CA LYS A 21 14.39 3.32 27.82
C LYS A 21 14.71 1.83 27.79
N LYS A 22 14.78 1.27 26.58
CA LYS A 22 15.19 -0.11 26.34
C LYS A 22 16.65 -0.27 26.75
N GLU A 23 16.84 -0.81 27.95
CA GLU A 23 18.15 -1.09 28.52
C GLU A 23 18.92 -2.04 27.62
N GLU A 24 20.08 -1.57 27.15
CA GLU A 24 21.02 -2.42 26.42
C GLU A 24 21.54 -3.53 27.33
N PRO A 25 21.42 -4.81 26.94
CA PRO A 25 22.01 -5.89 27.71
C PRO A 25 23.53 -5.74 27.72
N LYS A 26 24.09 -5.39 28.89
CA LYS A 26 25.54 -5.40 29.16
C LYS A 26 26.12 -6.79 28.89
N MET A 27 26.63 -6.96 27.68
CA MET A 27 27.33 -8.15 27.25
C MET A 27 28.66 -8.26 28.01
N LYS A 28 28.66 -9.06 29.08
CA LYS A 28 29.88 -9.42 29.82
C LYS A 28 30.78 -10.24 28.90
N ARG A 29 31.79 -9.57 28.35
CA ARG A 29 32.89 -10.17 27.57
C ARG A 29 33.76 -11.02 28.49
N THR A 30 33.33 -12.23 28.80
CA THR A 30 34.17 -13.22 29.48
C THR A 30 35.09 -13.90 28.47
N SER A 31 36.30 -13.35 28.33
CA SER A 31 37.42 -13.97 27.63
C SER A 31 37.94 -15.17 28.43
N LYS A 32 37.55 -16.39 28.04
CA LYS A 32 38.26 -17.60 28.45
C LYS A 32 38.50 -18.49 27.23
N THR A 33 39.70 -18.33 26.68
CA THR A 33 40.59 -19.41 26.21
C THR A 33 39.91 -20.63 25.55
N ILE A 34 39.66 -20.58 24.25
CA ILE A 34 39.39 -21.80 23.46
C ILE A 34 40.23 -21.76 22.18
N LYS A 35 41.53 -22.04 22.32
CA LYS A 35 42.50 -22.16 21.22
C LYS A 35 42.45 -23.52 20.49
N ARG A 36 41.44 -24.37 20.69
CA ARG A 36 41.43 -25.74 20.12
C ARG A 36 40.07 -26.27 19.63
N ALA A 37 39.19 -25.39 19.14
CA ALA A 37 37.92 -25.82 18.53
C ALA A 37 37.68 -25.23 17.12
N ARG A 38 38.75 -24.85 16.40
CA ARG A 38 38.66 -24.35 15.03
C ARG A 38 38.54 -25.45 13.97
N LEU A 39 38.60 -26.73 14.34
CA LEU A 39 38.58 -27.82 13.35
C LEU A 39 37.22 -28.48 13.16
N ILE A 40 36.25 -28.33 14.08
CA ILE A 40 34.93 -29.00 13.97
C ILE A 40 33.83 -28.02 13.52
N LEU A 41 34.02 -26.70 13.67
CA LEU A 41 32.99 -25.71 13.32
C LEU A 41 32.85 -25.43 11.81
N MET A 42 33.73 -25.97 10.95
CA MET A 42 33.66 -25.79 9.49
C MET A 42 32.86 -26.89 8.77
N ALA A 43 32.50 -27.99 9.44
CA ALA A 43 31.72 -29.06 8.82
C ALA A 43 30.19 -28.83 8.89
N VAL A 44 29.72 -27.90 9.75
CA VAL A 44 28.28 -27.69 9.99
C VAL A 44 27.69 -26.55 9.14
N LEU A 45 28.52 -25.70 8.53
CA LEU A 45 28.05 -24.57 7.70
C LEU A 45 27.72 -24.93 6.24
N ILE A 46 28.01 -26.15 5.77
CA ILE A 46 27.77 -26.56 4.38
C ILE A 46 26.40 -27.26 4.20
N LEU A 47 25.68 -27.61 5.28
CA LEU A 47 24.40 -28.32 5.19
C LEU A 47 23.14 -27.46 5.45
N GLY A 48 23.27 -26.14 5.55
CA GLY A 48 22.18 -25.25 5.96
C GLY A 48 21.58 -24.36 4.86
N ALA A 49 21.81 -24.65 3.57
CA ALA A 49 21.55 -23.71 2.48
C ALA A 49 20.40 -24.09 1.51
N LEU A 50 19.57 -25.09 1.80
CA LEU A 50 18.50 -25.53 0.88
C LEU A 50 17.20 -25.83 1.61
N SER A 51 16.53 -24.79 2.10
CA SER A 51 15.08 -24.86 2.36
C SER A 51 14.45 -23.49 2.13
N VAL A 52 14.66 -22.93 0.94
CA VAL A 52 13.70 -21.96 0.42
C VAL A 52 12.46 -22.77 0.10
N GLY A 53 11.55 -22.86 1.07
CA GLY A 53 10.23 -23.44 0.89
C GLY A 53 9.51 -22.61 -0.16
N VAL A 54 9.57 -23.07 -1.41
CA VAL A 54 8.65 -22.65 -2.45
C VAL A 54 7.30 -23.19 -1.99
N HIS A 55 6.60 -22.46 -1.14
CA HIS A 55 5.22 -22.78 -0.85
C HIS A 55 4.49 -22.50 -2.16
N PRO A 56 3.94 -23.51 -2.86
CA PRO A 56 3.09 -23.24 -4.00
C PRO A 56 1.91 -22.46 -3.45
N GLN A 57 1.94 -21.14 -3.64
CA GLN A 57 0.78 -20.32 -3.42
C GLN A 57 -0.24 -20.87 -4.42
N PRO A 58 -1.38 -21.43 -3.96
CA PRO A 58 -2.38 -21.91 -4.88
C PRO A 58 -2.69 -20.73 -5.79
N ALA A 59 -2.40 -20.89 -7.09
CA ALA A 59 -2.93 -20.01 -8.08
C ALA A 59 -4.44 -20.23 -8.00
N SER A 60 -5.11 -19.39 -7.21
CA SER A 60 -6.54 -19.20 -7.33
C SER A 60 -6.72 -18.81 -8.79
N ALA A 61 -7.13 -19.78 -9.61
CA ALA A 61 -7.56 -19.49 -10.94
C ALA A 61 -8.70 -18.50 -10.74
N ILE A 62 -8.45 -17.23 -11.08
CA ILE A 62 -9.47 -16.20 -11.16
C ILE A 62 -10.48 -16.80 -12.12
N SER A 63 -11.59 -17.31 -11.56
CA SER A 63 -12.65 -17.89 -12.36
C SER A 63 -13.14 -16.73 -13.21
N GLY A 64 -12.84 -16.79 -14.50
CA GLY A 64 -13.10 -15.74 -15.48
C GLY A 64 -14.59 -15.51 -15.66
N GLY A 65 -15.25 -14.96 -14.63
CA GLY A 65 -16.60 -14.48 -14.68
C GLY A 65 -16.76 -13.43 -15.79
N PRO A 66 -18.00 -13.16 -16.22
CA PRO A 66 -18.25 -12.16 -17.24
C PRO A 66 -17.71 -10.79 -16.80
N TRP A 67 -17.08 -10.08 -17.72
CA TRP A 67 -16.64 -8.70 -17.50
C TRP A 67 -17.85 -7.79 -17.27
N ILE A 68 -17.79 -7.01 -16.20
CA ILE A 68 -18.80 -6.01 -15.83
C ILE A 68 -18.41 -4.69 -16.49
N PRO A 69 -19.22 -4.14 -17.41
CA PRO A 69 -18.88 -2.90 -18.09
C PRO A 69 -18.96 -1.70 -17.13
N VAL A 70 -17.94 -0.85 -17.17
CA VAL A 70 -17.91 0.46 -16.52
C VAL A 70 -18.17 1.51 -17.59
N THR A 71 -19.26 2.24 -17.45
CA THR A 71 -19.77 3.21 -18.45
C THR A 71 -19.89 4.63 -17.94
N ASP A 72 -19.79 4.84 -16.62
CA ASP A 72 -20.04 6.13 -15.97
C ASP A 72 -18.95 6.43 -14.92
N CYS A 73 -18.67 7.72 -14.71
CA CYS A 73 -17.85 8.20 -13.59
C CYS A 73 -18.53 7.91 -12.24
N GLY A 74 -17.72 7.69 -11.21
CA GLY A 74 -18.19 7.36 -9.87
C GLY A 74 -18.74 5.94 -9.72
N ALA A 75 -18.49 5.05 -10.69
CA ALA A 75 -18.92 3.66 -10.62
C ALA A 75 -18.36 2.95 -9.38
N ASN A 76 -19.21 2.15 -8.72
CA ASN A 76 -18.84 1.35 -7.55
C ASN A 76 -18.54 -0.10 -7.96
N LEU A 77 -17.29 -0.52 -7.78
CA LEU A 77 -16.80 -1.86 -8.05
C LEU A 77 -16.87 -2.65 -6.73
N GLU A 78 -18.02 -3.28 -6.47
CA GLU A 78 -18.40 -3.86 -5.17
C GLU A 78 -18.47 -5.39 -5.15
N VAL A 79 -18.32 -6.06 -6.30
CA VAL A 79 -18.36 -7.53 -6.39
C VAL A 79 -16.98 -8.14 -6.12
N PRO A 80 -16.77 -8.90 -5.03
CA PRO A 80 -15.49 -9.55 -4.74
C PRO A 80 -15.08 -10.54 -5.84
N GLY A 81 -13.81 -10.52 -6.26
CA GLY A 81 -13.35 -11.30 -7.41
C GLY A 81 -13.90 -10.81 -8.76
N GLY A 82 -14.54 -9.63 -8.77
CA GLY A 82 -15.20 -9.07 -9.95
C GLY A 82 -14.19 -8.58 -10.98
N GLN A 83 -14.49 -8.84 -12.24
CA GLN A 83 -13.74 -8.33 -13.39
C GLN A 83 -14.53 -7.20 -14.03
N TYR A 84 -13.92 -6.02 -14.14
CA TYR A 84 -14.52 -4.80 -14.65
C TYR A 84 -13.73 -4.32 -15.85
N ILE A 85 -14.44 -3.88 -16.89
CA ILE A 85 -13.83 -3.37 -18.11
C ILE A 85 -14.39 -2.00 -18.44
N LEU A 86 -13.52 -1.05 -18.73
CA LEU A 86 -13.92 0.26 -19.22
C LEU A 86 -14.34 0.13 -20.69
N THR A 87 -15.51 0.67 -21.05
CA THR A 87 -16.06 0.54 -22.41
C THR A 87 -15.96 1.82 -23.23
N GLY A 88 -15.42 2.90 -22.68
CA GLY A 88 -15.23 4.18 -23.33
C GLY A 88 -14.47 5.18 -22.46
N ASP A 89 -13.98 6.26 -23.06
CA ASP A 89 -13.31 7.33 -22.31
C ASP A 89 -14.27 8.01 -21.33
N LEU A 90 -13.82 8.21 -20.11
CA LEU A 90 -14.55 8.92 -19.06
C LEU A 90 -13.90 10.27 -18.76
N ASN A 91 -14.71 11.33 -18.74
CA ASN A 91 -14.33 12.65 -18.27
C ASN A 91 -15.08 12.95 -16.97
N CYS A 92 -14.38 12.78 -15.86
CA CYS A 92 -14.88 12.86 -14.49
C CYS A 92 -14.52 14.20 -13.85
N SER A 93 -14.94 15.30 -14.48
CA SER A 93 -14.76 16.65 -13.93
C SER A 93 -15.66 16.85 -12.70
N GLY A 94 -15.10 17.24 -11.56
CA GLY A 94 -15.86 17.47 -10.32
C GLY A 94 -16.43 16.20 -9.65
N THR A 95 -15.91 15.02 -9.98
CA THR A 95 -16.31 13.75 -9.34
C THR A 95 -15.18 12.73 -9.36
N TYR A 96 -15.30 11.70 -8.53
CA TYR A 96 -14.42 10.53 -8.57
C TYR A 96 -14.55 9.77 -9.89
N GLY A 97 -13.45 9.20 -10.37
CA GLY A 97 -13.47 8.35 -11.57
C GLY A 97 -14.12 7.00 -11.31
N VAL A 98 -13.54 6.18 -10.43
CA VAL A 98 -14.14 4.91 -9.97
C VAL A 98 -13.88 4.67 -8.47
N TRP A 99 -14.78 3.93 -7.83
CA TRP A 99 -14.67 3.48 -6.45
C TRP A 99 -14.46 1.97 -6.39
N ILE A 100 -13.30 1.54 -5.90
CA ILE A 100 -13.01 0.13 -5.65
C ILE A 100 -13.36 -0.16 -4.19
N ARG A 101 -14.37 -1.00 -3.96
CA ARG A 101 -14.96 -1.25 -2.62
C ARG A 101 -14.99 -2.74 -2.22
N ALA A 102 -14.47 -3.62 -3.07
CA ALA A 102 -14.39 -5.06 -2.83
C ALA A 102 -12.95 -5.56 -2.92
N ASP A 103 -12.73 -6.77 -2.42
CA ASP A 103 -11.45 -7.46 -2.50
C ASP A 103 -11.29 -8.16 -3.87
N ASP A 104 -10.04 -8.31 -4.31
CA ASP A 104 -9.67 -9.06 -5.52
C ASP A 104 -10.38 -8.55 -6.80
N ILE A 105 -10.45 -7.22 -6.94
CA ILE A 105 -11.00 -6.56 -8.13
C ILE A 105 -9.94 -6.53 -9.24
N HIS A 106 -10.33 -6.98 -10.43
CA HIS A 106 -9.59 -6.74 -11.66
C HIS A 106 -10.29 -5.66 -12.46
N PHE A 107 -9.65 -4.52 -12.66
CA PHE A 107 -10.18 -3.42 -13.46
C PHE A 107 -9.28 -3.14 -14.66
N ASP A 108 -9.79 -3.39 -15.86
CA ASP A 108 -9.10 -3.17 -17.13
C ASP A 108 -9.64 -1.90 -17.81
N LEU A 109 -8.75 -0.98 -18.16
CA LEU A 109 -9.11 0.24 -18.90
C LEU A 109 -9.36 -0.03 -20.40
N ASN A 110 -8.95 -1.19 -20.92
CA ASN A 110 -9.16 -1.60 -22.31
C ASN A 110 -8.69 -0.55 -23.34
N GLY A 111 -7.61 0.16 -23.01
CA GLY A 111 -7.05 1.24 -23.84
C GLY A 111 -7.82 2.57 -23.78
N PHE A 112 -8.87 2.68 -22.99
CA PHE A 112 -9.58 3.93 -22.72
C PHE A 112 -8.96 4.70 -21.57
N THR A 113 -9.37 5.95 -21.43
CA THR A 113 -8.86 6.91 -20.45
C THR A 113 -9.92 7.27 -19.42
N ILE A 114 -9.46 7.53 -18.18
CA ILE A 114 -10.25 8.23 -17.16
C ILE A 114 -9.52 9.54 -16.91
N SER A 115 -10.18 10.65 -17.26
CA SER A 115 -9.66 12.01 -17.10
C SER A 115 -10.47 12.75 -16.04
N GLY A 116 -9.86 13.78 -15.44
CA GLY A 116 -10.52 14.66 -14.48
C GLY A 116 -9.92 16.06 -14.56
N ASP A 117 -10.57 17.01 -13.91
CA ASP A 117 -10.14 18.43 -13.82
C ASP A 117 -9.18 18.69 -12.65
N GLY A 118 -8.79 17.63 -11.93
CA GLY A 118 -7.88 17.71 -10.79
C GLY A 118 -8.53 18.14 -9.47
N THR A 119 -9.87 18.25 -9.41
CA THR A 119 -10.56 18.56 -8.15
C THR A 119 -10.74 17.34 -7.25
N ASP A 120 -10.74 16.13 -7.84
CA ASP A 120 -11.05 14.86 -7.17
C ASP A 120 -10.04 13.75 -7.49
N THR A 121 -10.29 12.54 -6.97
CA THR A 121 -9.44 11.36 -7.18
C THR A 121 -9.92 10.54 -8.37
N GLY A 122 -9.02 10.20 -9.30
CA GLY A 122 -9.33 9.32 -10.44
C GLY A 122 -9.77 7.92 -9.99
N ILE A 123 -8.91 7.20 -9.27
CA ILE A 123 -9.24 5.87 -8.73
C ILE A 123 -9.22 5.94 -7.20
N ASN A 124 -10.38 5.77 -6.57
CA ASN A 124 -10.51 5.74 -5.13
C ASN A 124 -10.63 4.31 -4.63
N VAL A 125 -9.67 3.87 -3.83
CA VAL A 125 -9.57 2.52 -3.31
C VAL A 125 -9.95 2.55 -1.84
N VAL A 126 -11.08 1.94 -1.51
CA VAL A 126 -11.63 1.93 -0.16
C VAL A 126 -11.56 0.50 0.37
N TRP A 127 -11.37 0.37 1.68
CA TRP A 127 -11.25 -0.91 2.40
C TRP A 127 -9.92 -1.63 2.15
N ASN A 128 -9.79 -2.86 2.62
CA ASN A 128 -8.59 -3.69 2.50
C ASN A 128 -8.37 -4.23 1.08
N ALA A 129 -8.86 -3.51 0.07
CA ALA A 129 -8.76 -3.89 -1.32
C ALA A 129 -7.28 -3.97 -1.72
N LEU A 130 -6.89 -5.13 -2.24
CA LEU A 130 -5.55 -5.40 -2.74
C LEU A 130 -5.55 -5.16 -4.25
N ILE A 131 -4.78 -4.18 -4.71
CA ILE A 131 -4.60 -3.96 -6.14
C ILE A 131 -3.32 -4.67 -6.57
N HIS A 132 -3.47 -5.61 -7.49
CA HIS A 132 -2.36 -6.21 -8.21
C HIS A 132 -2.20 -5.48 -9.53
N ASP A 133 -1.01 -4.90 -9.75
CA ASP A 133 -0.58 -4.26 -11.00
C ASP A 133 -1.29 -2.92 -11.32
N VAL A 134 -0.67 -1.80 -10.94
CA VAL A 134 -1.11 -0.45 -11.33
C VAL A 134 -0.10 0.11 -12.32
N HIS A 135 -0.54 0.31 -13.56
CA HIS A 135 0.27 0.97 -14.58
C HIS A 135 -0.26 2.38 -14.83
N ILE A 136 0.42 3.39 -14.28
CA ILE A 136 0.10 4.80 -14.50
C ILE A 136 0.93 5.29 -15.68
N TRP A 137 0.26 5.71 -16.75
CA TRP A 137 0.89 6.42 -17.85
C TRP A 137 0.67 7.92 -17.63
N GLU A 138 1.73 8.64 -17.28
CA GLU A 138 1.72 10.10 -17.36
C GLU A 138 2.06 10.46 -18.81
N GLU A 139 1.09 11.00 -19.55
CA GLU A 139 1.38 11.63 -20.84
C GLU A 139 2.00 12.99 -20.52
N GLU A 140 3.31 13.12 -20.74
CA GLU A 140 3.98 14.42 -20.62
C GLU A 140 3.30 15.40 -21.58
N THR A 141 2.48 16.31 -21.04
CA THR A 141 1.89 17.37 -21.86
C THR A 141 3.03 18.24 -22.38
N PRO A 142 3.27 18.31 -23.70
CA PRO A 142 4.36 19.10 -24.23
C PRO A 142 4.04 20.60 -24.07
N GLY A 143 4.60 21.20 -23.01
CA GLY A 143 4.76 22.65 -22.86
C GLY A 143 3.60 23.38 -22.21
N PHE A 144 3.66 23.55 -20.89
CA PHE A 144 3.10 24.73 -20.24
C PHE A 144 4.18 25.83 -20.23
N PRO A 145 4.11 26.85 -21.10
CA PRO A 145 4.97 28.02 -20.95
C PRO A 145 4.58 28.76 -19.66
N SER A 146 5.56 28.93 -18.78
CA SER A 146 5.53 29.71 -17.53
C SER A 146 5.23 31.19 -17.74
#